data_AF-A0ABD5XM64-F1
#
_entry.id   AF-A0ABD5XM64-F1
#
_cell.length_a   1.000
_cell.length_b   1.000
_cell.length_c   1.000
_cell.angle_alpha   90.00
_cell.angle_beta   90.00
_cell.angle_gamma   90.00
#
_symmetry.space_group_name_H-M   'P 1'
#
loop_
_entity.id
_entity.type
_entity.pdbx_description
1 polymer ?
#
loop_
_entity_poly.entity_id
_entity_poly.type
_entity_poly.pdbx_seq_one_letter_code
_entity_poly.pdbx_strand_id
1 'polypeptide(L)'
;MTVYVDGERVGTTDANGTVSYDLSDEEADDLDELEVEFEGHGVEGGIEYERADGSLTLVEEEYEYEVDEDEEDADEEADDEEAESEDEEDEADDEEAESEDEEDDEDEEDADEEADDDEAEDDDES
;
A
#
# COMPACT_ATOMS: atom_id res chain seq x y z
N MET A 1 12.25 13.10 0.85
CA MET A 1 10.82 13.27 1.10
C MET A 1 10.59 13.13 2.59
N THR A 2 9.89 14.08 3.20
CA THR A 2 9.34 13.99 4.55
C THR A 2 7.88 13.57 4.43
N VAL A 3 7.41 12.73 5.36
CA VAL A 3 6.04 12.22 5.37
C VAL A 3 5.40 12.56 6.70
N TYR A 4 4.12 12.92 6.63
CA TYR A 4 3.23 13.25 7.73
C TYR A 4 1.99 12.36 7.64
N VAL A 5 1.45 11.97 8.79
CA VAL A 5 0.19 11.23 8.91
C VAL A 5 -0.65 11.96 9.95
N ASP A 6 -1.86 12.38 9.59
CA ASP A 6 -2.74 13.21 10.42
C ASP A 6 -2.01 14.47 10.95
N GLY A 7 -1.21 15.12 10.09
CA GLY A 7 -0.35 16.25 10.44
C GLY A 7 0.83 15.93 11.37
N GLU A 8 1.00 14.69 11.84
CA GLU A 8 2.14 14.27 12.65
C GLU A 8 3.27 13.72 11.78
N ARG A 9 4.48 14.24 11.99
CA ARG A 9 5.65 13.83 11.21
C ARG A 9 6.09 12.41 11.57
N VAL A 10 5.85 11.47 10.65
CA VAL A 10 6.27 10.06 10.80
C VAL A 10 7.74 9.85 10.45
N GLY A 11 8.29 10.60 9.50
CA GLY A 11 9.71 10.45 9.15
C GLY A 11 10.09 10.95 7.77
N THR A 12 11.09 10.28 7.19
CA THR A 12 11.57 10.53 5.83
C THR A 12 11.65 9.20 5.08
N THR A 13 11.35 9.23 3.79
CA THR A 13 11.47 8.03 2.95
C THR A 13 12.91 7.53 2.87
N ASP A 14 13.06 6.21 2.74
CA ASP A 14 14.34 5.55 2.44
C ASP A 14 14.81 5.85 0.98
N ALA A 15 16.00 5.36 0.61
CA ALA A 15 16.53 5.37 -0.75
C ALA A 15 15.58 4.76 -1.80
N ASN A 16 14.66 3.86 -1.40
CA ASN A 16 13.64 3.31 -2.28
C ASN A 16 12.37 4.16 -2.38
N GLY A 17 12.29 5.31 -1.70
CA GLY A 17 11.11 6.17 -1.70
C GLY A 17 9.97 5.68 -0.80
N THR A 18 10.25 4.74 0.12
CA THR A 18 9.24 4.13 0.99
C THR A 18 9.38 4.61 2.44
N VAL A 19 8.26 4.72 3.15
CA VAL A 19 8.17 4.82 4.61
C VAL A 19 7.13 3.81 5.10
N SER A 20 7.29 3.30 6.32
CA SER A 20 6.33 2.40 6.95
C SER A 20 5.71 3.09 8.16
N TYR A 21 4.40 2.99 8.27
CA TYR A 21 3.61 3.51 9.39
C TYR A 21 2.75 2.37 9.91
N ASP A 22 2.69 2.23 11.24
CA ASP A 22 1.93 1.18 11.90
C ASP A 22 0.62 1.77 12.43
N LEU A 23 -0.50 1.17 12.04
CA LEU A 23 -1.86 1.59 12.39
C LEU A 23 -2.45 0.75 13.53
N SER A 24 -1.62 0.02 14.29
CA SER A 24 -2.10 -0.83 15.39
C SER A 24 -2.19 -0.13 16.74
N ASP A 25 -1.81 1.16 16.83
CA ASP A 25 -1.98 1.95 18.04
C ASP A 25 -3.46 2.18 18.38
N GLU A 26 -3.79 2.26 19.67
CA GLU A 26 -5.18 2.44 20.15
C GLU A 26 -5.86 3.67 19.55
N GLU A 27 -5.09 4.70 19.17
CA GLU A 27 -5.59 5.91 18.53
C GLU A 27 -6.05 5.67 17.08
N ALA A 28 -5.54 4.64 16.41
CA ALA A 28 -5.89 4.32 15.03
C ALA A 28 -7.25 3.63 14.90
N ASP A 29 -7.68 2.86 15.91
CA ASP A 29 -8.98 2.17 15.93
C ASP A 29 -10.19 3.12 16.01
N ASP A 30 -9.97 4.36 16.45
CA ASP A 30 -10.99 5.42 16.49
C ASP A 30 -10.91 6.38 15.28
N LEU A 31 -10.03 6.15 14.30
CA LEU A 31 -9.91 6.98 13.09
C LEU A 31 -10.96 6.58 12.04
N ASP A 32 -11.85 7.51 11.69
CA ASP A 32 -12.74 7.41 10.52
C ASP A 32 -12.00 7.76 9.21
N GLU A 33 -11.00 8.64 9.28
CA GLU A 33 -10.20 9.13 8.15
C GLU A 33 -8.70 9.05 8.46
N LEU A 34 -7.88 8.88 7.42
CA LEU A 34 -6.42 8.87 7.49
C LEU A 34 -5.86 9.77 6.40
N GLU A 35 -5.26 10.88 6.79
CA GLU A 35 -4.56 11.80 5.90
C GLU A 35 -3.07 11.48 5.88
N VAL A 36 -2.48 11.35 4.70
CA VAL A 36 -1.04 11.16 4.48
C VAL A 36 -0.52 12.28 3.60
N GLU A 37 0.35 13.13 4.14
CA GLU A 37 0.96 14.25 3.41
C GLU A 37 2.46 13.98 3.21
N PHE A 38 3.02 14.43 2.09
CA PHE A 38 4.45 14.36 1.86
C PHE A 38 5.00 15.61 1.20
N GLU A 39 6.20 16.00 1.63
CA GLU A 39 6.93 17.16 1.11
C GLU A 39 8.34 16.74 0.69
N GLY A 40 8.72 17.12 -0.51
CA GLY A 40 9.99 16.83 -1.15
C GLY A 40 10.56 18.06 -1.87
N HIS A 41 11.73 17.89 -2.46
CA HIS A 41 12.32 18.96 -3.26
C HIS A 41 11.61 19.01 -4.62
N GLY A 42 10.79 20.04 -4.85
CA GLY A 42 10.03 20.21 -6.08
C GLY A 42 8.79 19.33 -6.21
N VAL A 43 8.36 18.69 -5.12
CA VAL A 43 7.14 17.88 -5.09
C VAL A 43 6.50 17.92 -3.71
N GLU A 44 5.20 18.16 -3.68
CA GLU A 44 4.36 18.02 -2.50
C GLU A 44 3.06 17.29 -2.88
N GLY A 45 2.40 16.68 -1.91
CA GLY A 45 1.15 15.97 -2.18
C GLY A 45 0.51 15.39 -0.93
N GLY A 46 -0.72 14.92 -1.12
CA GLY A 46 -1.57 14.40 -0.07
C GLY A 46 -2.41 13.22 -0.57
N ILE A 47 -2.66 12.27 0.32
CA ILE A 47 -3.53 11.13 0.08
C ILE A 47 -4.47 11.00 1.27
N GLU A 48 -5.77 11.00 1.00
CA GLU A 48 -6.82 10.82 2.01
C GLU A 48 -7.45 9.45 1.86
N TYR A 49 -7.57 8.73 2.98
CA TYR A 49 -8.27 7.46 3.08
C TYR A 49 -9.43 7.54 4.06
N GLU A 50 -10.55 6.87 3.75
CA GLU A 50 -11.64 6.59 4.68
C GLU A 50 -11.49 5.16 5.19
N ARG A 51 -11.61 4.98 6.52
CA ARG A 51 -11.63 3.66 7.14
C ARG A 51 -13.07 3.17 7.26
N ALA A 52 -13.39 2.09 6.56
CA ALA A 52 -14.69 1.42 6.64
C ALA A 52 -14.51 -0.09 6.71
N ASP A 53 -15.24 -0.76 7.62
CA ASP A 53 -15.25 -2.22 7.76
C ASP A 53 -13.84 -2.83 7.94
N GLY A 54 -12.94 -2.12 8.63
CA GLY A 54 -11.55 -2.55 8.85
C GLY A 54 -10.63 -2.45 7.63
N SER A 55 -11.08 -1.80 6.56
CA SER A 55 -10.31 -1.54 5.33
C SER A 55 -10.16 -0.05 5.08
N LEU A 56 -9.09 0.34 4.39
CA LEU A 56 -8.87 1.71 3.92
C LEU A 56 -9.33 1.84 2.47
N THR A 57 -10.17 2.84 2.19
CA THR A 57 -10.59 3.21 0.83
C THR A 57 -10.00 4.57 0.49
N LEU A 58 -9.32 4.67 -0.66
CA LEU A 58 -8.82 5.94 -1.16
C LEU A 58 -10.00 6.88 -1.45
N VAL A 59 -9.97 8.08 -0.87
CA VAL A 59 -10.97 9.13 -1.09
C VAL A 59 -10.43 10.17 -2.06
N GLU A 60 -9.21 10.67 -1.79
CA GLU A 60 -8.58 11.73 -2.57
C GLU A 60 -7.07 11.47 -2.71
N GLU A 61 -6.53 11.87 -3.86
CA GLU A 61 -5.09 11.94 -4.11
C GLU A 61 -4.76 13.24 -4.85
N GLU A 62 -3.82 14.01 -4.31
CA GLU A 62 -3.36 15.27 -4.91
C GLU A 62 -1.83 15.34 -4.93
N TYR A 63 -1.28 15.89 -6.01
CA TYR A 63 0.16 16.07 -6.19
C TYR A 63 0.42 17.42 -6.86
N GLU A 64 1.39 18.16 -6.34
CA GLU A 64 1.92 19.38 -6.94
C GLU A 64 3.42 19.20 -7.20
N TYR A 65 3.87 19.70 -8.36
CA TYR A 65 5.27 19.65 -8.77
C TYR A 65 5.75 21.05 -9.11
N GLU A 66 6.92 21.43 -8.60
CA GLU A 66 7.60 22.65 -9.03
C GLU A 66 8.25 22.36 -10.40
N VAL A 67 7.74 22.99 -11.45
CA VAL A 67 8.40 22.97 -12.77
C VAL A 67 9.42 24.11 -12.78
N ASP A 68 10.71 23.77 -12.83
CA ASP A 68 11.77 24.76 -13.07
C ASP A 68 11.53 25.40 -14.46
N GLU A 69 11.23 26.70 -14.49
CA GLU A 69 10.97 27.48 -15.73
C GLU A 69 12.23 27.61 -16.63
N ASP A 70 13.36 27.00 -16.27
CA ASP A 70 14.65 27.08 -16.97
C ASP A 70 14.86 25.95 -18.03
N GLU A 71 13.88 25.06 -18.27
CA GLU A 71 13.93 24.01 -19.31
C GLU A 71 13.15 24.35 -20.60
N GLU A 72 12.85 25.63 -20.88
CA GLU A 72 12.37 26.08 -22.20
C GLU A 72 13.50 26.17 -23.25
N ASP A 73 14.18 25.08 -23.60
CA ASP A 73 15.05 25.04 -24.79
C ASP A 73 15.36 23.59 -25.23
N ALA A 74 14.42 22.97 -25.96
CA ALA A 74 14.67 22.14 -27.16
C ALA A 74 13.50 21.18 -27.48
N ASP A 75 12.46 21.66 -28.17
CA ASP A 75 11.73 20.81 -29.13
C ASP A 75 11.08 21.67 -30.22
N GLU A 76 11.93 22.30 -31.03
CA GLU A 76 11.56 22.69 -32.39
C GLU A 76 12.28 21.72 -33.34
N GLU A 77 11.47 20.99 -34.13
CA GLU A 77 11.81 20.22 -35.35
C GLU A 77 12.17 18.72 -35.17
N ALA A 78 11.15 17.86 -35.06
CA ALA A 78 11.18 16.52 -35.64
C ALA A 78 9.98 16.34 -36.59
N ASP A 79 10.17 16.89 -37.79
CA ASP A 79 9.52 16.47 -39.03
C ASP A 79 9.92 15.00 -39.30
N ASP A 80 9.04 14.03 -39.00
CA ASP A 80 9.15 12.67 -39.53
C ASP A 80 7.75 12.17 -39.94
N GLU A 81 7.45 12.57 -41.17
CA GLU A 81 6.51 12.02 -42.13
C GLU A 81 6.19 10.51 -42.00
N GLU A 82 4.89 10.23 -41.76
CA GLU A 82 4.08 9.15 -42.37
C GLU A 82 4.74 7.78 -42.58
N ALA A 83 4.48 6.83 -41.68
CA ALA A 83 4.48 5.40 -42.03
C ALA A 83 3.22 4.73 -41.49
N GLU A 84 2.18 4.79 -42.33
CA GLU A 84 1.08 3.83 -42.39
C GLU A 84 1.57 2.38 -42.20
N SER A 85 1.04 1.69 -41.19
CA SER A 85 1.00 0.24 -41.15
C SER A 85 -0.31 -0.17 -40.52
N GLU A 86 -1.30 -0.33 -41.39
CA GLU A 86 -2.49 -1.14 -41.17
C GLU A 86 -2.04 -2.56 -40.81
N ASP A 87 -2.32 -3.03 -39.59
CA ASP A 87 -2.37 -4.47 -39.32
C ASP A 87 -3.70 -4.76 -38.61
N GLU A 88 -4.51 -5.47 -39.38
CA GLU A 88 -5.88 -5.85 -39.16
C GLU A 88 -5.98 -6.93 -38.07
N GLU A 89 -6.97 -6.78 -37.19
CA GLU A 89 -7.84 -7.82 -36.62
C GLU A 89 -7.20 -9.12 -36.08
N ASP A 90 -7.26 -9.32 -34.75
CA ASP A 90 -7.52 -10.66 -34.21
C ASP A 90 -8.50 -10.57 -33.03
N GLU A 91 -9.75 -10.88 -33.34
CA GLU A 91 -10.84 -11.11 -32.41
C GLU A 91 -10.74 -12.56 -31.93
N ALA A 92 -10.44 -12.79 -30.65
CA ALA A 92 -10.65 -14.08 -29.99
C ALA A 92 -11.19 -13.81 -28.56
N ASP A 93 -12.50 -13.98 -28.34
CA ASP A 93 -13.13 -15.24 -27.88
C ASP A 93 -12.86 -15.42 -26.37
N ASP A 94 -13.69 -14.84 -25.48
CA ASP A 94 -14.89 -15.48 -24.91
C ASP A 94 -14.65 -16.91 -24.41
N GLU A 95 -14.20 -17.04 -23.16
CA GLU A 95 -14.57 -18.20 -22.35
C GLU A 95 -14.68 -17.82 -20.86
N GLU A 96 -15.93 -17.63 -20.46
CA GLU A 96 -16.39 -17.67 -19.08
C GLU A 96 -16.18 -19.08 -18.50
N ALA A 97 -15.44 -19.19 -17.39
CA ALA A 97 -15.34 -20.40 -16.57
C ALA A 97 -14.50 -20.08 -15.33
N GLU A 98 -14.81 -20.44 -14.09
CA GLU A 98 -15.99 -20.95 -13.41
C GLU A 98 -15.61 -20.86 -11.92
N SER A 99 -16.50 -20.30 -11.10
CA SER A 99 -16.33 -20.23 -9.66
C SER A 99 -16.39 -21.63 -9.06
N GLU A 100 -15.27 -22.11 -8.52
CA GLU A 100 -15.19 -23.33 -7.72
C GLU A 100 -15.32 -22.96 -6.23
N ASP A 101 -16.59 -22.97 -5.83
CA ASP A 101 -17.10 -23.16 -4.48
C ASP A 101 -16.63 -24.54 -3.97
N GLU A 102 -15.65 -24.56 -3.06
CA GLU A 102 -15.38 -25.74 -2.22
C GLU A 102 -15.63 -25.36 -0.76
N GLU A 103 -16.90 -25.51 -0.37
CA GLU A 103 -17.33 -25.74 1.00
C GLU A 103 -16.71 -27.07 1.47
N ASP A 104 -15.69 -27.03 2.34
CA ASP A 104 -15.33 -28.19 3.17
C ASP A 104 -15.71 -27.86 4.62
N ASP A 105 -16.94 -28.26 4.88
CA ASP A 105 -17.61 -28.38 6.16
C ASP A 105 -16.88 -29.41 7.05
N GLU A 106 -17.15 -29.33 8.36
CA GLU A 106 -17.01 -30.37 9.38
C GLU A 106 -15.60 -31.02 9.62
N ASP A 107 -15.05 -31.09 10.83
CA ASP A 107 -15.69 -31.62 12.03
C ASP A 107 -14.72 -31.52 13.22
N GLU A 108 -15.38 -31.45 14.38
CA GLU A 108 -15.00 -31.65 15.78
C GLU A 108 -13.75 -32.55 16.02
N GLU A 109 -12.89 -32.25 16.99
CA GLU A 109 -12.76 -32.86 18.33
C GLU A 109 -11.28 -32.57 18.70
N ASP A 110 -10.84 -32.17 19.89
CA ASP A 110 -10.85 -32.96 21.10
C ASP A 110 -10.33 -32.05 22.23
N ALA A 111 -11.04 -32.03 23.35
CA ALA A 111 -10.53 -31.50 24.59
C ALA A 111 -9.58 -32.53 25.20
N ASP A 112 -8.34 -32.16 25.51
CA ASP A 112 -7.57 -32.91 26.50
C ASP A 112 -6.73 -31.97 27.35
N GLU A 113 -7.20 -31.82 28.58
CA GLU A 113 -6.47 -31.38 29.75
C GLU A 113 -5.21 -32.24 29.91
N GLU A 114 -4.02 -31.66 30.05
CA GLU A 114 -3.02 -32.23 30.96
C GLU A 114 -2.23 -31.08 31.60
N ALA A 115 -2.56 -30.83 32.86
CA ALA A 115 -1.65 -30.22 33.80
C ALA A 115 -0.53 -31.24 34.11
N ASP A 116 0.72 -30.82 34.11
CA ASP A 116 1.79 -31.43 34.93
C ASP A 116 2.93 -30.37 34.99
N ASP A 117 3.22 -29.81 36.16
CA ASP A 117 4.16 -30.35 37.16
C ASP A 117 5.61 -30.12 36.66
N ASP A 118 6.24 -29.05 37.14
CA ASP A 118 7.27 -29.11 38.18
C ASP A 118 8.59 -29.65 37.60
N GLU A 119 9.63 -28.81 37.54
CA GLU A 119 11.01 -29.23 37.79
C GLU A 119 11.81 -27.95 38.10
N ALA A 120 11.88 -27.62 39.39
CA ALA A 120 12.91 -26.75 39.92
C ALA A 120 14.26 -27.46 39.78
N GLU A 121 15.13 -27.00 38.88
CA GLU A 121 16.48 -27.51 38.76
C GLU A 121 17.45 -26.50 39.41
N ASP A 122 17.94 -26.90 40.58
CA ASP A 122 19.10 -26.41 41.34
C ASP A 122 20.16 -25.64 40.53
N ASP A 123 20.42 -24.39 40.93
CA ASP A 123 21.71 -23.73 40.68
C ASP A 123 22.73 -24.30 41.70
N ASP A 124 23.21 -25.50 41.37
CA ASP A 124 24.32 -26.18 42.04
C ASP A 124 25.65 -25.50 41.65
N GLU A 125 26.24 -24.87 42.66
CA GLU A 125 27.67 -24.79 42.99
C GLU A 125 28.71 -24.60 41.85
N SER A 126 29.43 -23.47 41.87
CA SER A 126 30.90 -23.37 42.12
C SER A 126 31.49 -21.99 41.85
#